data_AF-A0A161MKS6-F1
#
_entry.id   AF-A0A161MKS6-F1
#
_cell.length_a   1.000
_cell.length_b   1.000
_cell.length_c   1.000
_cell.angle_alpha   90.00
_cell.angle_beta   90.00
_cell.angle_gamma   90.00
#
_symmetry.space_group_name_H-M   'P 1'
#
loop_
_entity.id
_entity.type
_entity.pdbx_description
1 polymer ?
#
loop_
_entity_poly.entity_id
_entity_poly.type
_entity_poly.pdbx_seq_one_letter_code
_entity_poly.pdbx_strand_id
1 'polypeptide(L)'
;GDKYKYAIAFRVPIMSVEWVHNAWAMRSQVGFNAHVHGLAEYKLKPFHGARVCFLGFPEDERKHMADILIENGGLPTDIEDPACTHVVLVDESTITSAPSQVPPMAHLC
;
A
#
# COMPACT_ATOMS: atom_id res chain seq x y z
N GLY A 1 3.83 9.28 -5.87
CA GLY A 1 4.64 10.37 -6.49
C GLY A 1 5.75 9.81 -7.37
N ASP A 2 6.35 10.62 -8.23
CA ASP A 2 7.27 10.14 -9.28
C ASP A 2 8.55 9.50 -8.74
N LYS A 3 9.10 10.01 -7.63
CA LYS A 3 10.24 9.40 -6.94
C LYS A 3 9.95 7.97 -6.49
N TYR A 4 8.73 7.70 -6.01
CA TYR A 4 8.29 6.37 -5.60
C TYR A 4 8.19 5.42 -6.80
N LYS A 5 7.59 5.87 -7.91
CA LYS A 5 7.50 5.10 -9.16
C LYS A 5 8.89 4.77 -9.71
N TYR A 6 9.81 5.74 -9.69
CA TYR A 6 11.21 5.52 -10.09
C TYR A 6 11.90 4.48 -9.21
N ALA A 7 11.79 4.59 -7.88
CA ALA A 7 12.38 3.64 -6.95
C ALA A 7 11.90 2.21 -7.22
N ILE A 8 10.60 2.03 -7.50
CA ILE A 8 10.06 0.72 -7.92
C ILE A 8 10.70 0.24 -9.22
N ALA A 9 10.72 1.07 -10.27
CA ALA A 9 11.23 0.71 -11.59
C ALA A 9 12.70 0.24 -11.55
N PHE A 10 13.51 0.86 -10.70
CA PHE A 10 14.93 0.53 -10.52
C PHE A 10 15.20 -0.40 -9.33
N ARG A 11 14.16 -0.96 -8.71
CA ARG A 11 14.24 -1.86 -7.55
C ARG A 11 15.06 -1.28 -6.39
N VAL A 12 15.01 0.04 -6.22
CA VAL A 12 15.60 0.74 -5.08
C VAL A 12 14.71 0.47 -3.86
N PRO A 13 15.26 -0.07 -2.74
CA PRO A 13 14.48 -0.32 -1.54
C PRO A 13 13.83 0.96 -1.00
N ILE A 14 12.54 0.87 -0.68
CA ILE A 14 11.77 1.95 -0.07
C ILE A 14 11.61 1.60 1.40
N MET A 15 12.20 2.42 2.26
CA MET A 15 12.33 2.17 3.69
C MET A 15 11.44 3.13 4.48
N SER A 16 10.97 2.70 5.64
CA SER A 16 10.26 3.55 6.60
C SER A 16 11.23 4.54 7.26
N VAL A 17 10.71 5.60 7.87
CA VAL A 17 11.56 6.61 8.55
C VAL A 17 12.23 6.05 9.79
N GLU A 18 11.60 5.06 10.44
CA GLU A 18 12.11 4.35 11.60
C GLU A 18 13.45 3.67 11.31
N TRP A 19 13.69 3.22 10.07
CA TRP A 19 14.99 2.69 9.65
C TRP A 19 16.11 3.69 9.91
N VAL A 20 15.90 4.96 9.56
CA VAL A 20 16.90 6.03 9.73
C VAL A 20 17.14 6.29 11.21
N HIS A 21 16.07 6.37 12.00
CA HIS A 21 16.17 6.59 13.44
C HIS A 21 16.89 5.45 14.16
N ASN A 22 16.55 4.19 13.84
CA ASN A 22 17.18 3.02 14.45
C ASN A 22 18.65 2.89 14.00
N ALA A 23 18.93 3.09 12.71
CA ALA A 23 20.30 3.09 12.20
C ALA A 23 21.18 4.12 12.92
N TRP A 24 20.62 5.32 13.18
CA TRP A 24 21.30 6.35 13.93
C TRP A 24 21.50 5.98 15.41
N ALA A 25 20.50 5.37 16.05
CA ALA A 25 20.61 4.91 17.44
C ALA A 25 21.73 3.87 17.60
N MET A 26 21.88 2.97 16.62
CA MET A 26 22.86 1.87 16.61
C MET A 26 24.24 2.28 16.08
N ARG A 27 24.46 3.56 15.73
CA ARG A 27 25.68 4.04 15.04
C ARG A 27 27.01 3.72 15.75
N SER A 28 27.00 3.58 17.07
CA SER A 28 28.18 3.27 17.88
C SER A 28 28.35 1.79 18.17
N GLN A 29 27.39 0.95 17.76
CA GLN A 29 27.47 -0.49 17.97
C GLN A 29 28.43 -1.12 16.97
N VAL A 30 29.49 -1.74 17.50
CA VAL A 30 30.48 -2.45 16.69
C VAL A 30 29.81 -3.57 15.91
N GLY A 31 30.03 -3.60 14.59
CA GLY A 31 29.47 -4.61 13.68
C GLY A 31 28.04 -4.31 13.18
N PHE A 32 27.40 -3.24 13.64
CA PHE A 32 26.13 -2.79 13.07
C PHE A 32 26.34 -2.14 11.69
N ASN A 33 25.46 -2.47 10.75
CA ASN A 33 25.45 -1.93 9.39
C ASN A 33 24.00 -1.81 8.92
N ALA A 34 23.52 -0.58 8.71
CA ALA A 34 22.14 -0.30 8.33
C ALA A 34 21.72 -0.89 6.96
N HIS A 35 22.67 -1.24 6.09
CA HIS A 35 22.44 -1.90 4.81
C HIS A 35 22.41 -3.42 4.89
N VAL A 36 22.70 -4.01 6.05
CA VAL A 36 22.66 -5.47 6.26
C VAL A 36 21.63 -5.81 7.32
N HIS A 37 21.55 -5.01 8.37
CA HIS A 37 20.68 -5.20 9.51
C HIS A 37 19.41 -4.37 9.36
N GLY A 38 18.24 -4.98 9.61
CA GLY A 38 16.94 -4.30 9.64
C GLY A 38 16.31 -3.99 8.27
N LEU A 39 16.97 -4.31 7.14
CA LEU A 39 16.42 -4.05 5.81
C LEU A 39 15.04 -4.68 5.58
N ALA A 40 14.83 -5.93 6.02
CA ALA A 40 13.55 -6.60 5.81
C ALA A 40 12.43 -6.05 6.71
N GLU A 41 12.79 -5.63 7.92
CA GLU A 41 11.86 -5.12 8.94
C GLU A 41 11.32 -3.73 8.57
N TYR A 42 12.18 -2.84 8.10
CA TYR A 42 11.79 -1.46 7.80
C TYR A 42 11.46 -1.22 6.32
N LYS A 43 11.53 -2.24 5.47
CA LYS A 43 11.11 -2.10 4.08
C LYS A 43 9.59 -1.92 4.02
N LEU A 44 9.15 -0.84 3.39
CA LEU A 44 7.73 -0.59 3.20
C LEU A 44 7.14 -1.66 2.26
N LYS A 45 6.01 -2.22 2.69
CA LYS A 45 5.23 -3.15 1.88
C LYS A 45 4.55 -2.41 0.72
N PRO A 46 4.19 -3.10 -0.37
CA PRO A 46 3.66 -2.47 -1.58
C PRO A 46 2.41 -1.60 -1.34
N PHE A 47 1.53 -2.03 -0.44
CA PHE A 47 0.28 -1.33 -0.14
C PHE A 47 0.35 -0.50 1.14
N HIS A 48 1.54 -0.16 1.64
CA HIS A 48 1.67 0.66 2.83
C HIS A 48 0.95 2.01 2.68
N GLY A 49 -0.02 2.26 3.56
CA GLY A 49 -0.87 3.46 3.53
C GLY A 49 -1.99 3.43 2.49
N ALA A 50 -2.09 2.37 1.68
CA ALA A 50 -3.19 2.20 0.75
C ALA A 50 -4.43 1.69 1.48
N ARG A 51 -5.55 2.37 1.21
CA ARG A 51 -6.90 1.97 1.63
C ARG A 51 -7.70 1.67 0.37
N VAL A 52 -8.09 0.41 0.19
CA VAL A 52 -8.58 -0.11 -1.10
C VAL A 52 -10.01 -0.62 -0.95
N CYS A 53 -10.91 -0.15 -1.81
CA CYS A 53 -12.25 -0.67 -1.94
C CYS A 53 -12.34 -1.62 -3.14
N PHE A 54 -13.02 -2.76 -2.97
CA PHE A 54 -13.24 -3.75 -4.02
C PHE A 54 -14.72 -3.81 -4.39
N LEU A 55 -15.04 -3.61 -5.68
CA LEU A 55 -16.42 -3.53 -6.17
C LEU A 55 -16.66 -4.47 -7.35
N GLY A 56 -17.85 -5.09 -7.36
CA GLY A 56 -18.25 -6.05 -8.41
C GLY A 56 -17.74 -7.48 -8.22
N PHE A 57 -16.90 -7.73 -7.20
CA PHE A 57 -16.36 -9.06 -6.92
C PHE A 57 -17.34 -9.92 -6.12
N PRO A 58 -17.42 -11.24 -6.40
CA PRO A 58 -17.99 -12.23 -5.49
C PRO A 58 -17.42 -12.12 -4.07
N GLU A 59 -18.19 -12.51 -3.05
CA GLU A 59 -17.79 -12.32 -1.66
C GLU A 59 -16.52 -13.10 -1.28
N ASP A 60 -16.37 -14.31 -1.80
CA ASP A 60 -15.22 -15.18 -1.60
C ASP A 60 -13.95 -14.60 -2.25
N GLU A 61 -14.06 -14.12 -3.50
CA GLU A 61 -12.96 -13.42 -4.19
C GLU A 61 -12.58 -12.14 -3.45
N ARG A 62 -13.57 -11.33 -3.07
CA ARG A 62 -13.36 -10.09 -2.32
C ARG A 62 -12.63 -10.35 -1.00
N LYS A 63 -13.03 -11.40 -0.28
CA LYS A 63 -12.38 -11.78 0.98
C LYS A 63 -10.93 -12.19 0.74
N HIS A 64 -10.68 -13.02 -0.27
CA HIS A 64 -9.33 -13.42 -0.63
C HIS A 64 -8.44 -12.23 -1.00
N MET A 65 -8.96 -11.28 -1.78
CA MET A 65 -8.25 -10.05 -2.15
C MET A 65 -7.97 -9.15 -0.93
N ALA A 66 -8.93 -9.04 0.00
CA ALA A 66 -8.74 -8.32 1.24
C ALA A 66 -7.64 -8.95 2.13
N ASP A 67 -7.59 -10.28 2.21
CA ASP A 67 -6.55 -11.00 2.95
C ASP A 67 -5.16 -10.71 2.35
N ILE A 68 -5.00 -10.81 1.02
CA ILE A 68 -3.75 -10.49 0.32
C ILE A 68 -3.35 -9.02 0.54
N LEU A 69 -4.31 -8.09 0.50
CA LEU A 69 -4.07 -6.67 0.72
C LEU A 69 -3.49 -6.42 2.12
N ILE A 70 -4.08 -7.02 3.15
CA ILE A 70 -3.64 -6.91 4.54
C ILE A 70 -2.24 -7.50 4.70
N GLU A 71 -1.99 -8.69 4.14
CA GLU A 71 -0.67 -9.32 4.15
C GLU A 71 0.41 -8.41 3.55
N ASN A 72 0.04 -7.62 2.53
CA ASN A 72 0.90 -6.67 1.85
C ASN A 72 0.82 -5.24 2.39
N GLY A 73 0.27 -5.06 3.61
CA GLY A 73 0.36 -3.83 4.39
C GLY A 73 -0.64 -2.74 4.02
N GLY A 74 -1.66 -3.05 3.24
CA GLY A 74 -2.79 -2.18 2.96
C GLY A 74 -3.99 -2.48 3.86
N LEU A 75 -5.06 -1.72 3.68
CA LEU A 75 -6.30 -1.86 4.43
C LEU A 75 -7.51 -1.94 3.48
N PRO A 76 -8.37 -2.95 3.60
CA PRO A 76 -9.65 -2.95 2.90
C PRO A 76 -10.55 -1.86 3.47
N THR A 77 -11.35 -1.23 2.62
CA THR A 77 -12.28 -0.15 2.99
C THR A 77 -13.50 -0.14 2.07
N ASP A 78 -14.45 0.75 2.36
CA ASP A 78 -15.68 0.93 1.61
C ASP A 78 -15.61 2.16 0.70
N ILE A 79 -16.48 2.22 -0.30
CA ILE A 79 -16.52 3.34 -1.25
C ILE A 79 -16.90 4.67 -0.58
N GLU A 80 -17.68 4.61 0.50
CA GLU A 80 -18.11 5.79 1.25
C GLU A 80 -17.01 6.35 2.16
N ASP A 81 -15.89 5.65 2.30
CA ASP A 81 -14.81 6.08 3.15
C ASP A 81 -14.03 7.24 2.49
N PRO A 82 -14.03 8.44 3.10
CA PRO A 82 -13.37 9.61 2.51
C PRO A 82 -11.84 9.48 2.45
N ALA A 83 -11.26 8.57 3.23
CA ALA A 83 -9.84 8.24 3.20
C ALA A 83 -9.54 7.02 2.32
N CYS A 84 -10.50 6.53 1.54
CA CYS A 84 -10.22 5.54 0.50
C CYS A 84 -9.28 6.15 -0.55
N THR A 85 -8.26 5.37 -0.91
CA THR A 85 -7.19 5.81 -1.81
C THR A 85 -7.27 5.14 -3.17
N HIS A 86 -7.88 3.96 -3.26
CA HIS A 86 -8.00 3.17 -4.49
C HIS A 86 -9.34 2.44 -4.51
N VAL A 87 -9.97 2.38 -5.67
CA VAL A 87 -11.15 1.57 -5.92
C VAL A 87 -10.81 0.60 -7.05
N VAL A 88 -10.92 -0.69 -6.79
CA VAL A 88 -10.66 -1.78 -7.74
C VAL A 88 -12.01 -2.33 -8.18
N LEU A 89 -12.21 -2.40 -9.50
CA LEU A 89 -13.46 -2.85 -10.11
C LEU A 89 -13.25 -4.14 -10.89
N VAL A 90 -14.26 -5.02 -10.92
CA VAL A 90 -14.25 -6.20 -11.81
C VAL A 90 -14.41 -5.79 -13.27
N ASP A 91 -15.26 -4.81 -13.54
CA ASP A 91 -15.55 -4.32 -14.89
C ASP A 91 -15.75 -2.80 -14.90
N GLU A 92 -15.55 -2.17 -16.06
CA GLU A 92 -15.84 -0.75 -16.24
C GLU A 92 -17.36 -0.47 -16.26
N SER A 93 -18.20 -1.49 -16.47
CA SER A 93 -19.66 -1.33 -16.52
C SER A 93 -20.31 -1.12 -15.15
N THR A 94 -19.69 -1.59 -14.06
CA THR A 94 -20.11 -1.35 -12.67
C THR A 94 -19.99 0.11 -12.26
N ILE A 95 -19.27 0.94 -13.04
CA ILE A 95 -19.22 2.40 -12.86
C ILE A 95 -20.59 3.04 -13.11
N THR A 96 -21.43 2.45 -13.98
CA THR A 96 -22.72 3.01 -14.38
C THR A 96 -23.74 3.07 -13.24
N SER A 97 -23.59 2.23 -12.21
CA SER A 97 -24.45 2.27 -11.01
C SER A 97 -23.90 3.11 -9.86
N ALA A 98 -22.65 3.60 -9.95
CA ALA A 98 -22.02 4.39 -8.89
C ALA A 98 -21.30 5.68 -9.37
N PRO A 99 -21.91 6.58 -10.17
CA PRO A 99 -21.17 7.74 -10.66
C PRO A 99 -20.93 8.85 -9.62
N SER A 100 -21.51 8.76 -8.41
CA SER A 100 -21.46 9.84 -7.40
C SER A 100 -20.79 9.49 -6.07
N GLN A 101 -20.25 8.28 -5.91
CA GLN A 101 -19.77 7.79 -4.61
C GLN A 101 -18.25 7.61 -4.53
N VAL A 102 -17.53 7.64 -5.66
CA VAL A 102 -16.07 7.48 -5.65
C VAL A 102 -15.43 8.71 -5.00
N PRO A 103 -14.61 8.55 -3.95
CA PRO A 103 -13.96 9.67 -3.30
C PRO A 103 -13.08 10.43 -4.31
N PRO A 104 -13.07 11.78 -4.31
CA PRO A 104 -12.40 12.59 -5.34
C PRO A 104 -10.90 12.31 -5.51
N MET A 105 -10.28 11.76 -4.46
CA MET A 105 -8.84 11.49 -4.40
C MET A 105 -8.50 10.00 -4.59
N ALA A 106 -9.50 9.13 -4.79
CA ALA A 106 -9.27 7.71 -4.98
C ALA A 106 -8.89 7.42 -6.45
N HIS A 107 -7.87 6.59 -6.63
CA HIS A 107 -7.50 6.07 -7.95
C HIS A 107 -8.43 4.91 -8.34
N LEU A 108 -9.00 4.98 -9.53
CA LEU A 108 -9.74 3.87 -10.14
C LEU A 108 -8.74 2.94 -10.83
N CYS A 109 -8.82 1.65 -10.50
CA CYS A 109 -7.89 0.60 -10.92
C CYS A 109 -8.62 -0.59 -11.54
#